data_AF-A0A2Y9JWS7-F1
#
_entry.id   AF-A0A2Y9JWS7-F1
#
_cell.length_a   1.000
_cell.length_b   1.000
_cell.length_c   1.000
_cell.angle_alpha   90.00
_cell.angle_beta   90.00
_cell.angle_gamma   90.00
#
_symmetry.space_group_name_H-M   'P 1'
#
loop_
_entity.id
_entity.type
_entity.pdbx_description
1 polymer ?
#
loop_
_entity_poly.entity_id
_entity_poly.type
_entity_poly.pdbx_seq_one_letter_code
_entity_poly.pdbx_strand_id
1 'polypeptide(L)'
;MHTLGTSALRVLMSVNILVSASTFSSSVKGKQRSLTLPAEANSSLSVPVDTKAVLHCPPDNSTALVVTWTIKPRDQPPCTRAYRRDNNETSERNCTDVRISWESRPDQNPALRIDPVAITHDGYYKCEVAAPDGHFGHTYCLRVLVPPKVTLFQDSNGTIVCRAAAGKPSAQIFWNPEGDCHTEEEPLGNGTVTVQSTCHWEGRQVSTVSCSVSHVTGNKFLELKTGDQLSLNSTILYITSSISVALVIVGSILLWRIGCCRKC
;
A
#
# COMPACT_ATOMS: atom_id res chain seq x y z
N MET A 1 -7.42 -114.78 -19.18
CA MET A 1 -8.80 -115.23 -18.91
C MET A 1 -9.71 -114.02 -19.08
N HIS A 2 -10.67 -114.20 -19.98
CA HIS A 2 -11.87 -113.43 -20.37
C HIS A 2 -12.28 -112.28 -19.42
N THR A 3 -12.72 -111.11 -19.88
CA THR A 3 -13.96 -110.86 -20.66
C THR A 3 -13.96 -109.41 -21.21
N LEU A 4 -14.43 -109.15 -22.45
CA LEU A 4 -15.72 -108.51 -22.82
C LEU A 4 -16.00 -107.19 -22.06
N GLY A 5 -16.29 -106.02 -22.67
CA GLY A 5 -16.59 -105.65 -24.04
C GLY A 5 -17.09 -104.18 -24.10
N THR A 6 -17.50 -103.74 -25.29
CA THR A 6 -18.31 -102.54 -25.64
C THR A 6 -17.69 -101.14 -25.40
N SER A 7 -17.32 -100.40 -26.45
CA SER A 7 -18.16 -99.62 -27.41
C SER A 7 -18.33 -98.16 -26.98
N ALA A 8 -17.78 -97.29 -27.84
CA ALA A 8 -17.87 -95.84 -27.97
C ALA A 8 -19.12 -95.13 -27.41
N LEU A 9 -18.95 -93.91 -26.87
CA LEU A 9 -19.07 -92.62 -27.59
C LEU A 9 -19.34 -91.45 -26.60
N ARG A 10 -18.53 -90.37 -26.71
CA ARG A 10 -18.78 -88.94 -26.44
C ARG A 10 -19.56 -88.51 -25.17
N VAL A 11 -19.00 -87.57 -24.41
CA VAL A 11 -19.53 -86.19 -24.26
C VAL A 11 -18.37 -85.26 -23.85
N LEU A 12 -18.24 -84.15 -24.58
CA LEU A 12 -17.32 -83.04 -24.33
C LEU A 12 -17.86 -82.22 -23.15
N MET A 13 -17.13 -82.10 -22.04
CA MET A 13 -17.41 -81.14 -20.97
C MET A 13 -16.19 -80.23 -20.79
N SER A 14 -16.30 -79.01 -21.31
CA SER A 14 -15.32 -77.94 -21.14
C SER A 14 -15.34 -77.44 -19.68
N VAL A 15 -14.28 -77.73 -18.93
CA VAL A 15 -14.08 -77.23 -17.56
C VAL A 15 -13.38 -75.87 -17.64
N ASN A 16 -14.13 -74.81 -17.34
CA ASN A 16 -13.57 -73.48 -17.12
C ASN A 16 -12.98 -73.42 -15.71
N ILE A 17 -11.64 -73.38 -15.59
CA ILE A 17 -10.94 -73.23 -14.31
C ILE A 17 -10.85 -71.73 -13.98
N LEU A 18 -11.65 -71.30 -12.99
CA LEU A 18 -11.49 -69.99 -12.35
C LEU A 18 -10.30 -70.06 -11.38
N VAL A 19 -9.18 -69.43 -11.72
CA VAL A 19 -8.03 -69.30 -10.80
C VAL A 19 -8.26 -68.08 -9.90
N SER A 20 -8.62 -68.32 -8.65
CA SER A 20 -8.68 -67.32 -7.59
C SER A 20 -7.27 -67.06 -7.05
N ALA A 21 -6.70 -65.89 -7.37
CA ALA A 21 -5.45 -65.43 -6.79
C ALA A 21 -5.68 -64.94 -5.36
N SER A 22 -5.09 -65.62 -4.38
CA SER A 22 -5.04 -65.20 -2.98
C SER A 22 -3.86 -64.24 -2.78
N THR A 23 -4.13 -63.05 -2.26
CA THR A 23 -3.09 -62.10 -1.83
C THR A 23 -2.53 -62.52 -0.48
N PHE A 24 -1.33 -63.09 -0.46
CA PHE A 24 -0.53 -63.26 0.75
C PHE A 24 0.36 -62.04 0.96
N SER A 25 0.11 -61.34 2.07
CA SER A 25 0.87 -60.18 2.55
C SER A 25 2.27 -60.62 3.01
N SER A 26 3.32 -59.96 2.52
CA SER A 26 4.61 -59.93 3.20
C SER A 26 5.04 -58.48 3.43
N SER A 27 5.08 -58.11 4.71
CA SER A 27 5.47 -56.78 5.19
C SER A 27 6.99 -56.69 5.24
N VAL A 28 7.58 -55.98 4.28
CA VAL A 28 8.96 -55.47 4.40
C VAL A 28 8.85 -54.02 4.85
N LYS A 29 9.18 -53.79 6.13
CA LYS A 29 9.14 -52.49 6.80
C LYS A 29 10.26 -51.58 6.28
N GLY A 30 10.06 -51.00 5.09
CA GLY A 30 10.83 -49.85 4.63
C GLY A 30 10.41 -48.62 5.43
N LYS A 31 11.32 -48.05 6.21
CA LYS A 31 11.13 -46.77 6.90
C LYS A 31 11.09 -45.66 5.84
N GLN A 32 9.94 -45.49 5.20
CA GLN A 32 9.68 -44.42 4.26
C GLN A 32 9.71 -43.12 5.06
N ARG A 33 10.80 -42.35 4.92
CA ARG A 33 10.81 -40.95 5.33
C ARG A 33 9.65 -40.30 4.58
N SER A 34 8.55 -40.05 5.28
CA SER A 34 7.53 -39.13 4.82
C SER A 34 8.24 -37.81 4.55
N LEU A 35 8.40 -37.47 3.27
CA LEU A 35 8.79 -36.13 2.88
C LEU A 35 7.57 -35.25 3.19
N THR A 36 7.44 -34.84 4.45
CA THR A 36 6.49 -33.79 4.84
C THR A 36 6.89 -32.56 4.03
N LEU A 37 6.04 -32.17 3.08
CA LEU A 37 6.21 -30.93 2.33
C LEU A 37 6.40 -29.78 3.34
N PRO A 38 7.39 -28.89 3.14
CA PRO A 38 7.56 -27.71 3.99
C PRO A 38 6.25 -26.95 4.07
N ALA A 39 5.84 -26.57 5.28
CA ALA A 39 4.74 -25.63 5.45
C ALA A 39 5.23 -24.26 4.94
N GLU A 40 4.96 -23.94 3.68
CA GLU A 40 5.18 -22.61 3.12
C GLU A 40 3.95 -21.74 3.40
N ALA A 41 4.11 -20.73 4.26
CA ALA A 41 3.07 -19.76 4.58
C ALA A 41 3.35 -18.41 3.89
N ASN A 42 2.29 -17.72 3.47
CA ASN A 42 2.38 -16.42 2.80
C ASN A 42 1.50 -15.40 3.53
N SER A 43 2.01 -14.19 3.75
CA SER A 43 1.22 -13.08 4.31
C SER A 43 1.52 -11.75 3.61
N SER A 44 0.59 -10.80 3.70
CA SER A 44 0.80 -9.42 3.27
C SER A 44 0.97 -8.52 4.49
N LEU A 45 1.88 -7.55 4.40
CA LEU A 45 2.14 -6.58 5.45
C LEU A 45 2.18 -5.18 4.83
N SER A 46 1.36 -4.25 5.33
CA SER A 46 1.35 -2.87 4.85
C SER A 46 1.95 -1.95 5.90
N VAL A 47 2.96 -1.16 5.54
CA VAL A 47 3.72 -0.35 6.50
C VAL A 47 3.93 1.07 5.95
N PRO A 48 3.62 2.13 6.72
CA PRO A 48 3.91 3.49 6.30
C PRO A 48 5.41 3.78 6.17
N VAL A 49 5.78 4.68 5.27
CA VAL A 49 7.13 5.26 5.23
C VAL A 49 7.51 5.92 6.56
N ASP A 50 8.82 6.01 6.81
CA ASP A 50 9.40 6.65 8.00
C ASP A 50 9.00 6.00 9.33
N THR A 51 8.53 4.75 9.29
CA THR A 51 8.25 3.93 10.47
C THR A 51 9.18 2.72 10.54
N LYS A 52 9.15 1.99 11.67
CA LYS A 52 9.87 0.73 11.85
C LYS A 52 8.98 -0.46 11.48
N ALA A 53 9.50 -1.40 10.70
CA ALA A 53 8.87 -2.70 10.45
C ALA A 53 9.70 -3.84 11.08
N VAL A 54 9.03 -4.84 11.64
CA VAL A 54 9.64 -6.09 12.11
C VAL A 54 8.90 -7.26 11.47
N LEU A 55 9.63 -8.06 10.71
CA LEU A 55 9.13 -9.26 10.04
C LEU A 55 9.62 -10.47 10.84
N HIS A 56 8.70 -11.13 11.53
CA HIS A 56 8.99 -12.35 12.29
C HIS A 56 9.29 -13.51 11.34
N CYS A 57 9.99 -14.53 11.82
CA CYS A 57 10.29 -15.72 11.04
C CYS A 57 9.68 -16.96 11.70
N PRO A 58 8.44 -17.35 11.34
CA PRO A 58 7.81 -18.54 11.88
C PRO A 58 8.45 -19.83 11.36
N PRO A 59 8.45 -20.91 12.16
CA PRO A 59 8.10 -20.94 13.57
C PRO A 59 9.17 -20.24 14.43
N ASP A 60 8.75 -19.62 15.54
CA ASP A 60 9.68 -19.15 16.58
C ASP A 60 10.33 -20.37 17.23
N ASN A 61 11.42 -20.85 16.62
CA ASN A 61 12.09 -22.08 16.96
C ASN A 61 13.49 -21.80 17.51
N SER A 62 13.62 -21.88 18.84
CA SER A 62 14.91 -21.77 19.54
C SER A 62 15.91 -22.87 19.18
N THR A 63 15.50 -23.88 18.40
CA THR A 63 16.34 -24.95 17.85
C THR A 63 16.61 -24.84 16.34
N ALA A 64 16.28 -23.71 15.69
CA ALA A 64 16.69 -23.38 14.31
C ALA A 64 18.21 -23.46 14.04
N LEU A 65 18.69 -24.46 13.27
CA LEU A 65 20.10 -24.62 12.94
C LEU A 65 20.60 -23.55 11.96
N VAL A 66 19.77 -23.21 10.98
CA VAL A 66 20.05 -22.19 9.98
C VAL A 66 18.79 -21.36 9.75
N VAL A 67 18.94 -20.04 9.71
CA VAL A 67 17.89 -19.10 9.29
C VAL A 67 18.41 -18.32 8.10
N THR A 68 17.64 -18.28 7.02
CA THR A 68 17.97 -17.53 5.82
C THR A 68 16.84 -16.58 5.45
N TRP A 69 17.14 -15.29 5.35
CA TRP A 69 16.29 -14.29 4.75
C TRP A 69 16.70 -14.04 3.31
N THR A 70 15.78 -14.27 2.37
CA THR A 70 15.91 -13.83 0.98
C THR A 70 15.05 -12.59 0.79
N ILE A 71 15.69 -11.45 0.54
CA ILE A 71 15.09 -10.13 0.42
C ILE A 71 15.04 -9.75 -1.06
N LYS A 72 13.85 -9.50 -1.59
CA LYS A 72 13.61 -9.18 -3.01
C LYS A 72 12.75 -7.92 -3.14
N PRO A 73 13.34 -6.72 -3.08
CA PRO A 73 12.61 -5.49 -3.38
C PRO A 73 12.22 -5.45 -4.87
N ARG A 74 11.11 -4.79 -5.22
CA ARG A 74 10.45 -4.86 -6.54
C ARG A 74 11.38 -4.48 -7.70
N ASP A 75 12.23 -3.48 -7.50
CA ASP A 75 13.09 -2.89 -8.55
C ASP A 75 14.57 -2.95 -8.19
N GLN A 76 14.96 -3.90 -7.33
CA GLN A 76 16.34 -4.07 -6.86
C GLN A 76 16.78 -5.53 -6.96
N PRO A 77 18.09 -5.80 -7.12
CA PRO A 77 18.60 -7.16 -7.08
C PRO A 77 18.30 -7.80 -5.72
N PRO A 78 18.07 -9.13 -5.68
CA PRO A 78 17.83 -9.83 -4.44
C PRO A 78 19.10 -9.85 -3.57
N CYS A 79 18.91 -9.81 -2.26
CA CYS A 79 19.99 -9.97 -1.29
C CYS A 79 19.63 -11.05 -0.26
N THR A 80 20.65 -11.59 0.42
CA THR A 80 20.47 -12.68 1.38
C THR A 80 21.19 -12.38 2.69
N ARG A 81 20.51 -12.62 3.80
CA ARG A 81 21.04 -12.51 5.15
C ARG A 81 20.79 -13.84 5.86
N ALA A 82 21.84 -14.48 6.36
CA ALA A 82 21.76 -15.81 6.96
C ALA A 82 22.43 -15.84 8.33
N TYR A 83 21.94 -16.73 9.19
CA TYR A 83 22.52 -17.04 10.48
C TYR A 83 22.63 -18.55 10.63
N ARG A 84 23.76 -19.02 11.15
CA ARG A 84 24.05 -20.43 11.39
C ARG A 84 24.41 -20.60 12.87
N ARG A 85 23.75 -21.54 13.55
CA ARG A 85 23.92 -21.72 15.00
C ARG A 85 25.21 -22.41 15.40
N ASP A 86 25.68 -23.41 14.64
CA ASP A 86 26.79 -24.29 15.03
C ASP A 86 28.08 -23.52 15.43
N ASN A 87 28.36 -22.42 14.76
CA ASN A 87 29.49 -21.53 14.98
C ASN A 87 29.09 -20.10 15.39
N ASN A 88 27.79 -19.84 15.55
CA ASN A 88 27.22 -18.52 15.83
C ASN A 88 27.67 -17.46 14.80
N GLU A 89 27.67 -17.83 13.51
CA GLU A 89 28.06 -16.94 12.43
C GLU A 89 26.86 -16.35 11.69
N THR A 90 26.97 -15.07 11.35
CA THR A 90 26.10 -14.40 10.39
C THR A 90 26.81 -14.25 9.05
N SER A 91 26.05 -14.37 7.96
CA SER A 91 26.54 -14.17 6.59
C SER A 91 25.59 -13.24 5.84
N GLU A 92 26.15 -12.31 5.09
CA GLU A 92 25.40 -11.37 4.26
C GLU A 92 25.93 -11.41 2.83
N ARG A 93 25.01 -11.49 1.87
CA ARG A 93 25.32 -11.51 0.45
C ARG A 93 24.51 -10.43 -0.26
N ASN A 94 25.22 -9.49 -0.88
CA ASN A 94 24.66 -8.39 -1.68
C ASN A 94 23.71 -7.44 -0.93
N CYS A 95 23.57 -7.57 0.40
CA CYS A 95 22.76 -6.65 1.19
C CYS A 95 23.60 -5.40 1.50
N THR A 96 23.30 -4.29 0.83
CA THR A 96 23.97 -3.00 1.06
C THR A 96 23.11 -2.01 1.85
N ASP A 97 21.80 -2.26 1.94
CA ASP A 97 20.88 -1.39 2.67
C ASP A 97 20.97 -1.66 4.17
N VAL A 98 21.70 -0.79 4.87
CA VAL A 98 21.92 -0.87 6.32
C VAL A 98 20.65 -0.73 7.15
N ARG A 99 19.56 -0.22 6.56
CA ARG A 99 18.25 -0.11 7.23
C ARG A 99 17.59 -1.47 7.41
N ILE A 100 18.01 -2.47 6.61
CA ILE A 100 17.52 -3.84 6.68
C ILE A 100 18.52 -4.68 7.46
N SER A 101 18.21 -4.93 8.73
CA SER A 101 19.08 -5.63 9.67
C SER A 101 18.34 -6.73 10.43
N TRP A 102 19.05 -7.49 11.26
CA TRP A 102 18.39 -8.27 12.31
C TRP A 102 17.74 -7.33 13.33
N GLU A 103 16.60 -7.72 13.91
CA GLU A 103 15.95 -6.96 14.99
C GLU A 103 16.76 -7.00 16.29
N SER A 104 17.31 -8.17 16.61
CA SER A 104 18.25 -8.36 17.71
C SER A 104 19.23 -9.47 17.36
N ARG A 105 19.76 -10.20 18.35
CA ARG A 105 20.68 -11.30 18.06
C ARG A 105 19.90 -12.47 17.41
N PRO A 106 20.34 -12.99 16.25
CA PRO A 106 19.57 -13.97 15.47
C PRO A 106 19.49 -15.36 16.12
N ASP A 107 20.33 -15.66 17.11
CA ASP A 107 20.24 -16.85 17.96
C ASP A 107 19.01 -16.83 18.88
N GLN A 108 18.55 -15.63 19.25
CA GLN A 108 17.39 -15.41 20.12
C GLN A 108 16.14 -15.03 19.32
N ASN A 109 16.29 -14.11 18.38
CA ASN A 109 15.20 -13.61 17.55
C ASN A 109 15.70 -13.37 16.12
N PRO A 110 15.42 -14.29 15.18
CA PRO A 110 15.79 -14.16 13.79
C PRO A 110 14.86 -13.22 12.98
N ALA A 111 14.09 -12.36 13.63
CA ALA A 111 13.26 -11.37 12.93
C ALA A 111 14.11 -10.36 12.17
N LEU A 112 13.59 -9.95 11.01
CA LEU A 112 14.18 -8.92 10.17
C LEU A 112 13.57 -7.56 10.53
N ARG A 113 14.42 -6.56 10.74
CA ARG A 113 14.04 -5.17 10.99
C ARG A 113 14.26 -4.34 9.73
N ILE A 114 13.35 -3.42 9.46
CA ILE A 114 13.52 -2.35 8.47
C ILE A 114 13.26 -1.02 9.18
N ASP A 115 14.27 -0.16 9.28
CA ASP A 115 14.14 1.11 9.99
C ASP A 115 15.11 2.21 9.48
N PRO A 116 14.61 3.34 8.96
CA PRO A 116 13.20 3.62 8.63
C PRO A 116 12.77 2.91 7.33
N VAL A 117 11.48 2.62 7.22
CA VAL A 117 10.86 2.09 6.00
C VAL A 117 10.83 3.17 4.91
N ALA A 118 11.24 2.81 3.69
CA ALA A 118 11.16 3.64 2.49
C ALA A 118 10.45 2.89 1.36
N ILE A 119 9.97 3.63 0.37
CA ILE A 119 9.22 3.11 -0.79
C ILE A 119 9.98 1.97 -1.49
N THR A 120 11.30 2.08 -1.56
CA THR A 120 12.17 1.07 -2.18
C THR A 120 12.13 -0.30 -1.50
N HIS A 121 11.58 -0.39 -0.28
CA HIS A 121 11.44 -1.66 0.43
C HIS A 121 10.21 -2.47 0.00
N ASP A 122 9.34 -1.94 -0.87
CA ASP A 122 8.24 -2.72 -1.48
C ASP A 122 8.79 -4.00 -2.11
N GLY A 123 8.24 -5.16 -1.77
CA GLY A 123 8.71 -6.43 -2.34
C GLY A 123 8.40 -7.66 -1.52
N TYR A 124 9.19 -8.70 -1.75
CA TYR A 124 9.02 -10.01 -1.12
C TYR A 124 10.17 -10.32 -0.18
N TYR A 125 9.83 -10.78 1.02
CA TYR A 125 10.79 -11.12 2.07
C TYR A 125 10.47 -12.55 2.51
N LYS A 126 11.32 -13.50 2.11
CA LYS A 126 11.16 -14.92 2.45
C LYS A 126 12.12 -15.26 3.58
N CYS A 127 11.61 -15.79 4.68
CA CYS A 127 12.41 -16.46 5.69
C CYS A 127 12.33 -17.96 5.50
N GLU A 128 13.48 -18.64 5.62
CA GLU A 128 13.59 -20.10 5.59
C GLU A 128 14.36 -20.56 6.83
N VAL A 129 13.77 -21.50 7.56
CA VAL A 129 14.32 -22.07 8.80
C VAL A 129 14.57 -23.54 8.60
N ALA A 130 15.83 -23.96 8.76
CA ALA A 130 16.21 -25.36 8.87
C ALA A 130 16.41 -25.72 10.34
N ALA A 131 15.62 -26.65 10.85
CA ALA A 131 15.67 -27.13 12.23
C ALA A 131 15.62 -28.66 12.28
N PRO A 132 15.93 -29.31 13.43
CA PRO A 132 15.95 -30.78 13.52
C PRO A 132 14.59 -31.43 13.22
N ASP A 133 13.50 -30.71 13.45
CA ASP A 133 12.12 -31.12 13.24
C ASP A 133 11.60 -30.86 11.82
N GLY A 134 12.31 -30.07 11.00
CA GLY A 134 11.93 -29.85 9.62
C GLY A 134 12.52 -28.59 8.98
N HIS A 135 12.02 -28.31 7.77
CA HIS A 135 12.29 -27.07 7.05
C HIS A 135 11.00 -26.27 6.95
N PHE A 136 11.05 -24.99 7.31
CA PHE A 136 9.91 -24.09 7.34
C PHE A 136 10.19 -22.86 6.49
N GLY A 137 9.15 -22.32 5.86
CA GLY A 137 9.28 -21.14 5.02
C GLY A 137 8.10 -20.19 5.22
N HIS A 138 8.39 -18.90 5.34
CA HIS A 138 7.36 -17.87 5.38
C HIS A 138 7.72 -16.71 4.45
N THR A 139 6.81 -16.33 3.56
CA THR A 139 7.00 -15.20 2.64
C THR A 139 6.08 -14.04 2.99
N TYR A 140 6.65 -12.87 3.22
CA TYR A 140 5.93 -11.61 3.34
C TYR A 140 5.89 -10.88 1.99
N CYS A 141 4.72 -10.42 1.59
CA CYS A 141 4.54 -9.37 0.60
C CYS A 141 4.44 -8.02 1.33
N LEU A 142 5.56 -7.30 1.39
CA LEU A 142 5.64 -6.00 2.05
C LEU A 142 5.16 -4.91 1.09
N ARG A 143 4.16 -4.13 1.54
CA ARG A 143 3.58 -3.00 0.82
C ARG A 143 3.86 -1.72 1.59
N VAL A 144 4.58 -0.79 0.98
CA VAL A 144 4.90 0.49 1.61
C VAL A 144 3.78 1.50 1.33
N LEU A 145 3.31 2.19 2.37
CA LEU A 145 2.26 3.19 2.30
C LEU A 145 2.86 4.61 2.40
N VAL A 146 2.37 5.54 1.58
CA VAL A 146 2.81 6.94 1.60
C VAL A 146 1.59 7.83 1.84
N PRO A 147 1.49 8.52 2.99
CA PRO A 147 0.41 9.47 3.23
C PRO A 147 0.48 10.63 2.22
N PRO A 148 -0.62 10.99 1.52
CA PRO A 148 -0.62 12.09 0.58
C PRO A 148 -0.52 13.44 1.31
N LYS A 149 0.18 14.40 0.70
CA LYS A 149 0.14 15.80 1.14
C LYS A 149 -1.09 16.47 0.54
N VAL A 150 -2.05 16.85 1.39
CA VAL A 150 -3.32 17.42 0.95
C VAL A 150 -3.27 18.95 0.98
N THR A 151 -3.71 19.58 -0.11
CA THR A 151 -3.88 21.03 -0.24
C THR A 151 -5.22 21.37 -0.86
N LEU A 152 -5.83 22.47 -0.42
CA LEU A 152 -7.08 23.01 -0.97
C LEU A 152 -6.88 24.51 -1.23
N PHE A 153 -7.11 24.95 -2.46
CA PHE A 153 -6.91 26.36 -2.85
C PHE A 153 -7.81 26.73 -4.03
N GLN A 154 -7.98 28.03 -4.27
CA GLN A 154 -8.62 28.56 -5.47
C GLN A 154 -7.54 28.90 -6.51
N ASP A 155 -7.69 28.41 -7.74
CA ASP A 155 -6.79 28.73 -8.84
C ASP A 155 -7.14 30.10 -9.46
N SER A 156 -6.23 30.63 -10.27
CA SER A 156 -6.33 31.88 -11.02
C SER A 156 -7.60 32.02 -11.88
N ASN A 157 -8.14 30.90 -12.39
CA ASN A 157 -9.38 30.86 -13.15
C ASN A 157 -10.65 30.89 -12.26
N GLY A 158 -10.49 30.99 -10.94
CA GLY A 158 -11.59 31.01 -9.97
C GLY A 158 -12.15 29.64 -9.60
N THR A 159 -11.64 28.55 -10.20
CA THR A 159 -11.97 27.16 -9.85
C THR A 159 -11.31 26.75 -8.54
N ILE A 160 -11.93 25.81 -7.81
CA ILE A 160 -11.38 25.30 -6.55
C ILE A 160 -10.67 23.98 -6.82
N VAL A 161 -9.44 23.87 -6.34
CA VAL A 161 -8.58 22.71 -6.55
C VAL A 161 -8.30 22.05 -5.21
N CYS A 162 -8.62 20.76 -5.11
CA CYS A 162 -8.13 19.90 -4.04
C CYS A 162 -7.12 18.92 -4.59
N ARG A 163 -5.93 18.89 -3.99
CA ARG A 163 -4.81 18.08 -4.45
C ARG A 163 -4.31 17.19 -3.32
N ALA A 164 -4.27 15.89 -3.56
CA ALA A 164 -3.67 14.88 -2.70
C ALA A 164 -2.36 14.40 -3.38
N ALA A 165 -1.24 15.02 -3.03
CA ALA A 165 0.03 14.80 -3.71
C ALA A 165 0.79 13.57 -3.19
N ALA A 166 1.33 12.79 -4.12
CA ALA A 166 2.25 11.67 -3.89
C ALA A 166 1.76 10.61 -2.86
N GLY A 167 0.47 10.26 -2.89
CA GLY A 167 -0.09 9.18 -2.08
C GLY A 167 0.28 7.79 -2.61
N LYS A 168 0.44 6.81 -1.71
CA LYS A 168 0.56 5.39 -2.09
C LYS A 168 -0.24 4.53 -1.11
N PRO A 169 -1.30 3.84 -1.56
CA PRO A 169 -1.90 3.88 -2.91
C PRO A 169 -2.54 5.24 -3.25
N SER A 170 -3.14 5.37 -4.45
CA SER A 170 -3.91 6.55 -4.83
C SER A 170 -4.99 6.88 -3.78
N ALA A 171 -5.20 8.17 -3.51
CA ALA A 171 -6.21 8.66 -2.58
C ALA A 171 -7.50 9.00 -3.32
N GLN A 172 -8.64 8.99 -2.62
CA GLN A 172 -9.92 9.38 -3.21
C GLN A 172 -10.34 10.75 -2.70
N ILE A 173 -10.83 11.61 -3.59
CA ILE A 173 -11.27 12.97 -3.27
C ILE A 173 -12.80 13.06 -3.38
N PHE A 174 -13.42 13.64 -2.37
CA PHE A 174 -14.86 13.90 -2.32
C PHE A 174 -15.10 15.36 -1.94
N TRP A 175 -16.20 15.93 -2.45
CA TRP A 175 -16.55 17.32 -2.25
C TRP A 175 -17.89 17.46 -1.54
N ASN A 176 -18.00 18.49 -0.70
CA ASN A 176 -19.27 18.91 -0.13
C ASN A 176 -19.33 20.46 -0.03
N PRO A 177 -20.35 21.13 -0.60
CA PRO A 177 -21.42 20.55 -1.40
C PRO A 177 -20.91 19.97 -2.72
N GLU A 178 -21.69 19.08 -3.33
CA GLU A 178 -21.37 18.54 -4.66
C GLU A 178 -21.34 19.66 -5.71
N GLY A 179 -20.35 19.60 -6.61
CA GLY A 179 -20.12 20.57 -7.69
C GLY A 179 -19.80 19.86 -9.00
N ASP A 180 -19.62 20.64 -10.07
CA ASP A 180 -19.12 20.10 -11.34
C ASP A 180 -17.60 19.95 -11.24
N CYS A 181 -17.13 18.70 -11.20
CA CYS A 181 -15.80 18.34 -10.77
C CYS A 181 -15.11 17.43 -11.77
N HIS A 182 -13.88 17.78 -12.14
CA HIS A 182 -12.99 16.93 -12.94
C HIS A 182 -11.81 16.46 -12.09
N THR A 183 -11.56 15.15 -12.09
CA THR A 183 -10.50 14.54 -11.27
C THR A 183 -9.49 13.82 -12.15
N GLU A 184 -8.21 14.12 -11.95
CA GLU A 184 -7.08 13.54 -12.68
C GLU A 184 -6.11 12.86 -11.72
N GLU A 185 -5.51 11.77 -12.20
CA GLU A 185 -4.43 11.06 -11.50
C GLU A 185 -3.12 11.18 -12.29
N GLU A 186 -2.06 11.53 -11.59
CA GLU A 186 -0.70 11.64 -12.13
C GLU A 186 0.22 10.63 -11.41
N PRO A 187 0.61 9.52 -12.07
CA PRO A 187 1.60 8.59 -11.54
C PRO A 187 3.02 9.18 -11.59
N LEU A 188 3.75 9.18 -10.47
CA LEU A 188 5.07 9.83 -10.34
C LEU A 188 6.28 8.90 -10.58
N GLY A 189 6.06 7.68 -11.09
CA GLY A 189 7.12 6.71 -11.40
C GLY A 189 7.75 5.98 -10.22
N ASN A 190 7.76 6.58 -9.02
CA ASN A 190 8.19 5.93 -7.76
C ASN A 190 7.08 5.10 -7.10
N GLY A 191 5.98 4.81 -7.81
CA GLY A 191 4.82 4.10 -7.29
C GLY A 191 3.86 4.95 -6.44
N THR A 192 4.12 6.25 -6.27
CA THR A 192 3.16 7.21 -5.72
C THR A 192 2.31 7.85 -6.82
N VAL A 193 1.12 8.30 -6.46
CA VAL A 193 0.14 8.93 -7.35
C VAL A 193 -0.30 10.26 -6.74
N THR A 194 -0.35 11.30 -7.55
CA THR A 194 -0.99 12.57 -7.20
C THR A 194 -2.38 12.60 -7.77
N VAL A 195 -3.38 12.84 -6.92
CA VAL A 195 -4.77 13.03 -7.34
C VAL A 195 -5.13 14.49 -7.22
N GLN A 196 -5.66 15.08 -8.29
CA GLN A 196 -6.10 16.46 -8.32
C GLN A 196 -7.55 16.51 -8.79
N SER A 197 -8.42 17.10 -7.98
CA SER A 197 -9.81 17.34 -8.31
C SER A 197 -10.03 18.84 -8.42
N THR A 198 -10.60 19.28 -9.53
CA THR A 198 -10.91 20.69 -9.83
C THR A 198 -12.40 20.83 -9.95
N CYS A 199 -13.01 21.70 -9.16
CA CYS A 199 -14.45 21.87 -9.11
C CYS A 199 -14.91 23.30 -9.32
N HIS A 200 -16.12 23.42 -9.86
CA HIS A 200 -16.86 24.65 -10.01
C HIS A 200 -18.31 24.46 -9.53
N TRP A 201 -18.93 25.54 -9.04
CA TRP A 201 -20.32 25.56 -8.59
C TRP A 201 -21.08 26.61 -9.39
N GLU A 202 -21.61 26.23 -10.53
CA GLU A 202 -22.35 27.13 -11.43
C GLU A 202 -23.70 27.51 -10.79
N GLY A 203 -24.01 28.81 -10.73
CA GLY A 203 -25.30 29.32 -10.27
C GLY A 203 -25.62 29.11 -8.79
N ARG A 204 -24.71 28.53 -7.98
CA ARG A 204 -24.89 28.34 -6.53
C ARG A 204 -24.05 29.33 -5.75
N GLN A 205 -24.68 30.11 -4.87
CA GLN A 205 -23.95 30.90 -3.87
C GLN A 205 -23.42 29.97 -2.78
N VAL A 206 -22.30 29.31 -3.05
CA VAL A 206 -21.62 28.48 -2.07
C VAL A 206 -20.66 29.36 -1.28
N SER A 207 -20.87 29.45 0.03
CA SER A 207 -20.04 30.25 0.94
C SER A 207 -18.82 29.50 1.46
N THR A 208 -18.94 28.18 1.61
CA THR A 208 -17.89 27.29 2.11
C THR A 208 -17.92 25.98 1.33
N VAL A 209 -16.76 25.57 0.84
CA VAL A 209 -16.54 24.31 0.15
C VAL A 209 -15.61 23.45 0.99
N SER A 210 -15.92 22.16 1.08
CA SER A 210 -15.11 21.20 1.79
C SER A 210 -14.59 20.10 0.86
N CYS A 211 -13.31 19.76 1.01
CA CYS A 211 -12.66 18.64 0.35
C CYS A 211 -12.33 17.57 1.39
N SER A 212 -12.83 16.35 1.17
CA SER A 212 -12.51 15.16 1.94
C SER A 212 -11.60 14.24 1.13
N VAL A 213 -10.44 13.92 1.67
CA VAL A 213 -9.48 12.99 1.06
C VAL A 213 -9.45 11.70 1.87
N SER A 214 -9.87 10.60 1.25
CA SER A 214 -9.83 9.26 1.81
C SER A 214 -8.54 8.55 1.40
N HIS A 215 -7.79 8.05 2.37
CA HIS A 215 -6.55 7.31 2.14
C HIS A 215 -6.34 6.27 3.24
N VAL A 216 -5.69 5.15 2.91
CA VAL A 216 -5.47 4.03 3.85
C VAL A 216 -4.63 4.39 5.07
N THR A 217 -3.85 5.48 5.01
CA THR A 217 -3.08 6.01 6.15
C THR A 217 -3.86 7.03 6.99
N GLY A 218 -5.13 7.26 6.67
CA GLY A 218 -6.01 8.19 7.37
C GLY A 218 -6.66 9.21 6.44
N ASN A 219 -7.86 9.61 6.82
CA ASN A 219 -8.65 10.58 6.08
C ASN A 219 -8.25 12.01 6.46
N LYS A 220 -8.34 12.93 5.50
CA LYS A 220 -8.07 14.36 5.69
C LYS A 220 -9.26 15.17 5.19
N PHE A 221 -9.45 16.32 5.82
CA PHE A 221 -10.56 17.22 5.54
C PHE A 221 -10.05 18.66 5.56
N LEU A 222 -10.42 19.44 4.55
CA LEU A 222 -10.08 20.84 4.40
C LEU A 222 -11.31 21.62 3.98
N GLU A 223 -11.42 22.86 4.43
CA GLU A 223 -12.49 23.79 4.05
C GLU A 223 -11.90 25.07 3.47
N LEU A 224 -12.59 25.63 2.49
CA LEU A 224 -12.26 26.91 1.86
C LEU A 224 -13.52 27.77 1.79
N LYS A 225 -13.42 29.02 2.28
CA LYS A 225 -14.49 30.00 2.15
C LYS A 225 -14.35 30.72 0.82
N THR A 226 -15.39 30.68 0.00
CA THR A 226 -15.45 31.22 -1.38
C THR A 226 -15.83 32.71 -1.44
N GLY A 227 -15.57 33.47 -0.36
CA GLY A 227 -16.26 34.73 -0.07
C GLY A 227 -15.44 36.03 -0.05
N ASP A 228 -14.19 36.07 -0.52
CA ASP A 228 -13.32 37.27 -0.37
C ASP A 228 -12.99 37.99 -1.69
N GLN A 229 -14.00 38.25 -2.53
CA GLN A 229 -13.88 39.21 -3.65
C GLN A 229 -14.74 40.48 -3.48
N LEU A 230 -15.41 40.65 -2.33
CA LEU A 230 -16.26 41.83 -2.09
C LEU A 230 -15.56 42.97 -1.32
N SER A 231 -14.32 42.80 -0.84
CA SER A 231 -13.67 43.79 0.02
C SER A 231 -12.92 44.90 -0.75
N LEU A 232 -12.36 44.63 -1.94
CA LEU A 232 -11.58 45.66 -2.65
C LEU A 232 -12.44 46.73 -3.33
N ASN A 233 -13.55 46.34 -3.97
CA ASN A 233 -14.44 47.30 -4.63
C ASN A 233 -15.19 48.19 -3.64
N SER A 234 -15.56 47.66 -2.47
CA SER A 234 -16.24 48.43 -1.43
C SER A 234 -15.31 49.49 -0.81
N THR A 235 -14.04 49.14 -0.55
CA THR A 235 -13.06 50.10 -0.02
C THR A 235 -12.67 51.16 -1.07
N ILE A 236 -12.51 50.78 -2.35
CA ILE A 236 -12.21 51.74 -3.43
C ILE A 236 -13.38 52.72 -3.63
N LEU A 237 -14.63 52.25 -3.64
CA LEU A 237 -15.82 53.10 -3.76
C LEU A 237 -15.94 54.07 -2.57
N TYR A 238 -15.61 53.61 -1.35
CA TYR A 238 -15.63 54.44 -0.15
C TYR A 238 -14.56 55.54 -0.17
N ILE A 239 -13.35 55.21 -0.64
CA ILE A 239 -12.25 56.18 -0.76
C ILE A 239 -12.57 57.23 -1.84
N THR A 240 -13.08 56.81 -3.02
CA THR A 240 -13.42 57.75 -4.10
C THR A 240 -14.60 58.65 -3.73
N SER A 241 -15.60 58.12 -3.00
CA SER A 241 -16.71 58.90 -2.44
C SER A 241 -16.23 59.93 -1.40
N SER A 242 -15.32 59.55 -0.51
CA SER A 242 -14.77 60.45 0.51
C SER A 242 -13.96 61.60 -0.10
N ILE A 243 -13.14 61.32 -1.12
CA ILE A 243 -12.32 62.34 -1.81
C ILE A 243 -13.20 63.34 -2.57
N SER A 244 -14.25 62.85 -3.25
CA SER A 244 -15.16 63.72 -4.00
C SER A 244 -15.95 64.66 -3.09
N VAL A 245 -16.41 64.21 -1.92
CA VAL A 245 -17.04 65.08 -0.92
C VAL A 245 -16.07 66.14 -0.40
N ALA A 246 -14.82 65.78 -0.11
CA ALA A 246 -13.81 66.73 0.35
C ALA A 246 -13.52 67.83 -0.69
N LEU A 247 -13.43 67.46 -1.98
CA LEU A 247 -13.21 68.41 -3.07
C LEU A 247 -14.38 69.41 -3.22
N VAL A 248 -15.63 68.94 -3.05
CA VAL A 248 -16.81 69.80 -3.08
C VAL A 248 -16.80 70.79 -1.92
N ILE A 249 -16.42 70.35 -0.71
CA ILE A 249 -16.33 71.23 0.47
C ILE A 249 -15.25 72.29 0.26
N VAL A 250 -14.05 71.89 -0.17
CA VAL A 250 -12.93 72.83 -0.41
C VAL A 250 -13.26 73.81 -1.55
N GLY A 251 -13.85 73.33 -2.65
CA GLY A 251 -14.30 74.18 -3.74
C GLY A 251 -15.36 75.19 -3.30
N SER A 252 -16.31 74.77 -2.47
CA SER A 252 -17.35 75.64 -1.92
C SER A 252 -16.77 76.73 -1.01
N ILE A 253 -15.79 76.38 -0.16
CA ILE A 253 -15.08 77.32 0.72
C ILE A 253 -14.27 78.34 -0.11
N LEU A 254 -13.57 77.88 -1.16
CA LEU A 254 -12.82 78.75 -2.06
C LEU A 254 -13.72 79.72 -2.81
N LEU A 255 -14.87 79.25 -3.33
CA LEU A 255 -15.85 80.09 -3.99
C LEU A 255 -16.49 81.12 -3.04
N TRP A 256 -16.76 80.73 -1.78
CA TRP A 256 -17.20 81.65 -0.73
C TRP A 256 -16.16 82.73 -0.44
N ARG A 257 -14.88 82.37 -0.35
CA ARG A 257 -13.77 83.33 -0.15
C ARG A 257 -13.68 84.34 -1.28
N ILE A 258 -13.82 83.90 -2.52
CA ILE A 258 -13.77 84.78 -3.71
C ILE A 258 -15.02 85.67 -3.79
N GLY A 259 -16.20 85.16 -3.40
CA GLY A 259 -17.44 85.93 -3.33
C GLY A 259 -17.43 87.05 -2.29
N CYS A 260 -16.82 86.82 -1.12
CA CYS A 260 -16.67 87.85 -0.08
C CYS A 260 -15.67 88.96 -0.48
N CYS A 261 -14.65 88.65 -1.29
CA CYS A 261 -13.72 89.67 -1.80
C CYS A 261 -14.32 90.56 -2.90
N ARG A 262 -15.55 90.30 -3.37
CA ARG A 262 -16.22 91.09 -4.42
C ARG A 262 -17.28 92.08 -3.91
N LYS A 263 -17.38 92.27 -2.59
CA LYS A 263 -18.19 93.30 -1.92
C LYS A 263 -17.31 94.14 -0.98
N CYS A 264 -16.44 94.94 -1.57
CA CYS A 264 -15.83 96.14 -1.01
C CYS A 264 -15.67 97.14 -2.15
#